data_AF-A0A2P8DD94-F1
#
_entry.id   AF-A0A2P8DD94-F1
#
_cell.length_a   1.000
_cell.length_b   1.000
_cell.length_c   1.000
_cell.angle_alpha   90.00
_cell.angle_beta   90.00
_cell.angle_gamma   90.00
#
_symmetry.space_group_name_H-M   'P 1'
#
loop_
_entity.id
_entity.type
_entity.pdbx_description
1 polymer ?
#
loop_
_entity_poly.entity_id
_entity_poly.type
_entity_poly.pdbx_seq_one_letter_code
_entity_poly.pdbx_strand_id
1 'polypeptide(L)'
;MKKLLTIAMLCFMATTVMGQARSLRVDNTTSCTTYYRIWVRSSPCPFAGAISSALISFPPGTTVYANSGALGLPPNMFFIAAYTYNQPPTCTTPLTTWMIGDPCTTYPLVVPMYSLNTACVLCQQHFARWIPAPTAGGQARLIFHL
;
A
#
# COMPACT_ATOMS: atom_id res chain seq x y z
N MET A 1 25.17 28.65 -22.66
CA MET A 1 25.44 27.97 -21.36
C MET A 1 24.27 28.07 -20.37
N LYS A 2 23.50 29.17 -20.31
CA LYS A 2 22.35 29.32 -19.38
C LYS A 2 21.22 28.28 -19.53
N LYS A 3 20.98 27.74 -20.74
CA LYS A 3 19.88 26.79 -21.01
C LYS A 3 20.12 25.36 -20.50
N LEU A 4 21.38 24.94 -20.36
CA LEU A 4 21.75 23.60 -19.85
C LEU A 4 21.53 23.52 -18.32
N LEU A 5 21.74 24.62 -17.62
CA LEU A 5 21.55 24.71 -16.17
C LEU A 5 20.06 24.69 -15.79
N THR A 6 19.18 25.22 -16.65
CA THR A 6 17.71 25.18 -16.44
C THR A 6 17.14 23.77 -16.64
N ILE A 7 17.65 23.01 -17.62
CA ILE A 7 17.22 21.62 -17.86
C ILE A 7 17.68 20.70 -16.72
N ALA A 8 18.91 20.88 -16.24
CA ALA A 8 19.41 20.15 -15.07
C ALA A 8 18.57 20.45 -13.81
N MET A 9 18.19 21.70 -13.58
CA MET A 9 17.37 22.08 -12.42
C MET A 9 15.93 21.56 -12.50
N LEU A 10 15.34 21.45 -13.69
CA LEU A 10 14.03 20.81 -13.87
C LEU A 10 14.07 19.29 -13.60
N CYS A 11 15.16 18.60 -13.95
CA CYS A 11 15.29 17.17 -13.65
C CYS A 11 15.42 16.87 -12.14
N PHE A 12 15.96 17.80 -11.35
CA PHE A 12 16.07 17.62 -9.89
C PHE A 12 14.77 17.90 -9.12
N MET A 13 13.78 18.58 -9.70
CA MET A 13 12.48 18.81 -9.04
C MET A 13 11.47 17.68 -9.25
N ALA A 14 11.76 16.69 -10.09
CA ALA A 14 10.84 15.58 -10.36
C ALA A 14 10.84 14.49 -9.28
N THR A 15 11.72 14.55 -8.29
CA THR A 15 11.89 13.46 -7.30
C THR A 15 11.14 13.68 -5.98
N THR A 16 10.45 14.81 -5.78
CA THR A 16 9.88 15.17 -4.47
C THR A 16 8.34 15.19 -4.38
N VAL A 17 7.62 14.86 -5.46
CA VAL A 17 6.14 15.02 -5.48
C VAL A 17 5.36 13.69 -5.40
N MET A 18 6.03 12.55 -5.34
CA MET A 18 5.35 11.24 -5.36
C MET A 18 5.12 10.71 -3.93
N GLY A 19 3.86 10.53 -3.53
CA GLY A 19 3.48 9.91 -2.25
C GLY A 19 2.45 10.68 -1.42
N GLN A 20 1.44 11.29 -2.03
CA GLN A 20 0.34 11.92 -1.28
C GLN A 20 -1.03 11.40 -1.76
N ALA A 21 -1.25 10.10 -1.66
CA ALA A 21 -2.49 9.49 -2.11
C ALA A 21 -3.65 9.81 -1.16
N ARG A 22 -4.78 10.31 -1.69
CA ARG A 22 -6.03 10.49 -0.93
C ARG A 22 -7.12 9.51 -1.29
N SER A 23 -6.88 8.68 -2.31
CA SER A 23 -7.66 7.49 -2.61
C SER A 23 -6.73 6.29 -2.77
N LEU A 24 -7.26 5.09 -2.58
CA LEU A 24 -6.52 3.85 -2.70
C LEU A 24 -7.33 2.87 -3.55
N ARG A 25 -6.70 2.33 -4.59
CA ARG A 25 -7.22 1.17 -5.31
C ARG A 25 -6.49 -0.07 -4.83
N VAL A 26 -7.24 -1.14 -4.57
CA VAL A 26 -6.66 -2.44 -4.25
C VAL A 26 -7.07 -3.42 -5.33
N ASP A 27 -6.07 -4.06 -5.95
CA ASP A 27 -6.23 -5.09 -6.96
C ASP A 27 -5.67 -6.40 -6.39
N ASN A 28 -6.46 -7.46 -6.36
CA ASN A 28 -6.01 -8.81 -6.05
C ASN A 28 -6.24 -9.69 -7.27
N THR A 29 -5.19 -9.93 -8.03
CA THR A 29 -5.20 -10.77 -9.23
C THR A 29 -4.70 -12.19 -8.93
N THR A 30 -4.54 -12.54 -7.66
CA THR A 30 -4.19 -13.91 -7.24
C THR A 30 -5.45 -14.78 -7.19
N SER A 31 -5.29 -16.09 -7.02
CA SER A 31 -6.40 -17.01 -6.73
C SER A 31 -6.79 -17.06 -5.25
N CYS A 32 -6.07 -16.32 -4.39
CA CYS A 32 -6.16 -16.42 -2.94
C CYS A 32 -6.80 -15.19 -2.32
N THR A 33 -7.44 -15.38 -1.16
CA THR A 33 -7.79 -14.24 -0.30
C THR A 33 -6.52 -13.68 0.33
N THR A 34 -6.33 -12.37 0.23
CA THR A 34 -5.21 -11.65 0.85
C THR A 34 -5.67 -10.89 2.09
N TYR A 35 -4.76 -10.69 3.03
CA TYR A 35 -5.06 -10.04 4.31
C TYR A 35 -4.15 -8.83 4.49
N TYR A 36 -4.74 -7.66 4.72
CA TYR A 36 -3.94 -6.45 4.88
C TYR A 36 -4.59 -5.42 5.82
N ARG A 37 -3.76 -4.53 6.35
CA ARG A 37 -4.15 -3.27 6.98
C ARG A 37 -3.55 -2.13 6.20
N ILE A 38 -4.30 -1.04 6.10
CA ILE A 38 -3.84 0.17 5.45
C ILE A 38 -3.45 1.19 6.50
N TRP A 39 -2.30 1.80 6.32
CA TRP A 39 -1.80 2.86 7.17
C TRP A 39 -2.01 4.22 6.49
N VAL A 40 -2.53 5.16 7.27
CA VAL A 40 -2.82 6.52 6.81
C VAL A 40 -2.28 7.56 7.79
N ARG A 41 -2.18 8.81 7.33
CA ARG A 41 -1.72 9.93 8.15
C ARG A 41 -2.29 11.28 7.71
N SER A 42 -2.33 12.25 8.63
CA SER A 42 -2.79 13.61 8.35
C SER A 42 -1.85 14.40 7.43
N SER A 43 -0.57 14.04 7.37
CA SER A 43 0.40 14.58 6.41
C SER A 43 1.21 13.45 5.78
N PRO A 44 1.63 13.60 4.51
CA PRO A 44 2.09 12.49 3.68
C PRO A 44 3.35 11.81 4.19
N CYS A 45 4.21 12.53 4.93
CA CYS A 45 5.46 11.99 5.49
C CYS A 45 5.83 12.74 6.79
N PRO A 46 6.59 12.17 7.74
CA PRO A 46 7.11 10.78 7.82
C PRO A 46 6.08 9.76 8.35
N PHE A 47 6.43 8.46 8.45
CA PHE A 47 5.55 7.39 8.95
C PHE A 47 5.14 7.55 10.43
N ALA A 48 5.87 8.33 11.23
CA ALA A 48 5.60 8.51 12.65
C ALA A 48 4.21 9.11 12.92
N GLY A 49 3.41 8.47 13.77
CA GLY A 49 2.03 8.88 14.06
C GLY A 49 1.00 8.47 12.99
N ALA A 50 1.37 7.56 12.09
CA ALA A 50 0.41 6.89 11.24
C ALA A 50 -0.55 6.02 12.07
N ILE A 51 -1.77 5.87 11.59
CA ILE A 51 -2.77 4.98 12.18
C ILE A 51 -3.26 3.98 11.14
N SER A 52 -3.75 2.83 11.60
CA SER A 52 -4.07 1.69 10.73
C SER A 52 -5.55 1.33 10.74
N SER A 53 -6.04 0.84 9.60
CA SER A 53 -7.37 0.25 9.48
C SER A 53 -7.50 -1.04 10.28
N ALA A 54 -8.73 -1.54 10.41
CA ALA A 54 -8.96 -2.94 10.75
C ALA A 54 -8.30 -3.88 9.73
N LEU A 55 -8.09 -5.15 10.12
CA LEU A 55 -7.62 -6.17 9.18
C LEU A 55 -8.70 -6.43 8.13
N ILE A 56 -8.32 -6.30 6.87
CA ILE A 56 -9.20 -6.50 5.72
C ILE A 56 -8.88 -7.87 5.13
N SER A 57 -9.93 -8.68 4.98
CA SER A 57 -9.90 -9.91 4.19
C SER A 57 -10.39 -9.58 2.78
N PHE A 58 -9.56 -9.79 1.77
CA PHE A 58 -9.85 -9.36 0.41
C PHE A 58 -9.74 -10.52 -0.59
N PRO A 59 -10.88 -11.04 -1.10
CA PRO A 59 -10.87 -12.08 -2.12
C PRO A 59 -10.33 -11.53 -3.46
N PRO A 60 -10.09 -12.40 -4.47
CA PRO A 60 -9.73 -11.97 -5.82
C PRO A 60 -10.72 -10.93 -6.38
N GLY A 61 -10.20 -9.83 -6.91
CA GLY A 61 -11.01 -8.72 -7.41
C GLY A 61 -10.35 -7.36 -7.26
N THR A 62 -11.14 -6.31 -7.50
CA THR A 62 -10.70 -4.91 -7.39
C THR A 62 -11.67 -4.13 -6.51
N THR A 63 -11.14 -3.27 -5.64
CA THR A 63 -11.91 -2.30 -4.87
C THR A 63 -11.22 -0.94 -4.88
N VAL A 64 -12.00 0.13 -4.70
CA VAL A 64 -11.50 1.50 -4.61
C VAL A 64 -12.04 2.14 -3.33
N TYR A 65 -11.12 2.53 -2.46
CA TYR A 65 -11.38 3.37 -1.30
C TYR A 65 -11.22 4.83 -1.72
N ALA A 66 -12.34 5.53 -1.87
CA ALA A 66 -12.35 6.93 -2.31
C ALA A 66 -11.61 7.87 -1.34
N ASN A 67 -11.55 7.52 -0.05
CA ASN A 67 -10.80 8.20 1.00
C ASN A 67 -10.60 7.29 2.22
N SER A 68 -9.78 7.73 3.18
CA SER A 68 -9.49 7.00 4.42
C SER A 68 -10.73 6.68 5.26
N GLY A 69 -11.78 7.51 5.19
CA GLY A 69 -13.08 7.28 5.82
C GLY A 69 -13.76 5.99 5.39
N ALA A 70 -13.55 5.55 4.15
CA ALA A 70 -14.07 4.28 3.65
C ALA A 70 -13.50 3.05 4.38
N LEU A 71 -12.42 3.23 5.15
CA LEU A 71 -11.78 2.19 5.97
C LEU A 71 -12.07 2.34 7.48
N GLY A 72 -13.03 3.20 7.86
CA GLY A 72 -13.32 3.50 9.26
C GLY A 72 -12.22 4.33 9.94
N LEU A 73 -11.37 5.00 9.16
CA LEU A 73 -10.34 5.93 9.65
C LEU A 73 -10.85 7.37 9.58
N PRO A 74 -10.27 8.33 10.31
CA PRO A 74 -10.54 9.74 10.10
C PRO A 74 -10.45 10.12 8.62
N PRO A 75 -11.42 10.89 8.09
CA PRO A 75 -11.48 11.22 6.67
C PRO A 75 -10.32 12.12 6.26
N ASN A 76 -10.06 12.20 4.95
CA ASN A 76 -9.07 13.08 4.33
C ASN A 76 -7.61 12.85 4.76
N MET A 77 -7.28 11.65 5.22
CA MET A 77 -5.90 11.25 5.47
C MET A 77 -5.23 10.69 4.21
N PHE A 78 -3.91 10.80 4.18
CA PHE A 78 -3.08 10.27 3.12
C PHE A 78 -2.82 8.79 3.35
N PHE A 79 -3.04 7.97 2.31
CA PHE A 79 -2.64 6.57 2.27
C PHE A 79 -1.13 6.49 2.07
N ILE A 80 -0.41 5.83 2.99
CA ILE A 80 1.06 5.83 2.97
C ILE A 80 1.69 4.44 2.91
N ALA A 81 1.01 3.41 3.41
CA ALA A 81 1.56 2.05 3.43
C ALA A 81 0.46 0.99 3.63
N ALA A 82 0.83 -0.26 3.39
CA ALA A 82 0.06 -1.44 3.75
C ALA A 82 0.92 -2.40 4.58
N TYR A 83 0.31 -2.96 5.62
CA TYR A 83 0.81 -4.10 6.36
C TYR A 83 0.06 -5.32 5.87
N THR A 84 0.76 -6.33 5.37
CA THR A 84 0.18 -7.51 4.76
C THR A 84 0.47 -8.71 5.62
N TYR A 85 -0.46 -9.66 5.66
CA TYR A 85 -0.43 -10.82 6.54
C TYR A 85 -0.59 -12.09 5.71
N ASN A 86 0.14 -13.14 6.09
CA ASN A 86 0.01 -14.43 5.43
C ASN A 86 -1.33 -15.12 5.72
N GLN A 87 -2.09 -14.73 6.76
CA GLN A 87 -3.23 -15.52 7.24
C GLN A 87 -4.26 -14.68 8.01
N PRO A 88 -5.50 -15.20 8.19
CA PRO A 88 -6.46 -14.59 9.10
C PRO A 88 -6.10 -14.84 10.58
N PRO A 89 -6.67 -14.08 11.54
CA PRO A 89 -6.38 -14.24 12.97
C PRO A 89 -6.79 -15.59 13.56
N THR A 90 -7.63 -16.36 12.85
CA THR A 90 -8.10 -17.68 13.28
C THR A 90 -7.06 -18.78 13.10
N CYS A 91 -6.00 -18.53 12.31
CA CYS A 91 -4.94 -19.51 12.10
C CYS A 91 -3.92 -19.50 13.24
N THR A 92 -3.55 -20.70 13.70
CA THR A 92 -2.56 -20.92 14.76
C THR A 92 -1.13 -21.04 14.22
N THR A 93 -0.97 -21.13 12.90
CA THR A 93 0.32 -21.11 12.21
C THR A 93 1.09 -19.81 12.52
N PRO A 94 2.44 -19.80 12.47
CA PRO A 94 3.21 -18.60 12.72
C PRO A 94 2.81 -17.46 11.78
N LEU A 95 2.47 -16.32 12.38
CA LEU A 95 2.10 -15.13 11.63
C LEU A 95 3.34 -14.55 10.94
N THR A 96 3.29 -14.44 9.61
CA THR A 96 4.31 -13.74 8.83
C THR A 96 3.69 -12.50 8.21
N THR A 97 4.41 -11.39 8.26
CA THR A 97 3.91 -10.10 7.83
C THR A 97 4.94 -9.30 7.06
N TRP A 98 4.47 -8.48 6.12
CA TRP A 98 5.33 -7.63 5.30
C TRP A 98 4.77 -6.21 5.22
N MET A 99 5.68 -5.23 5.14
CA MET A 99 5.33 -3.83 4.93
C MET A 99 5.73 -3.36 3.54
N ILE A 100 4.83 -2.63 2.89
CA ILE A 100 5.04 -1.94 1.63
C ILE A 100 4.42 -0.56 1.69
N GLY A 101 4.99 0.44 1.01
CA GLY A 101 4.44 1.79 1.10
C GLY A 101 5.15 2.82 0.23
N ASP A 102 4.74 4.07 0.39
CA ASP A 102 5.28 5.20 -0.35
C ASP A 102 6.79 5.36 -0.07
N PRO A 103 7.57 5.91 -1.03
CA PRO A 103 9.01 6.05 -0.90
C PRO A 103 9.47 6.77 0.38
N CYS A 104 8.65 7.69 0.91
CA CYS A 104 8.98 8.42 2.13
C CYS A 104 8.78 7.62 3.43
N THR A 105 8.24 6.40 3.35
CA THR A 105 8.08 5.50 4.51
C THR A 105 9.29 4.60 4.74
N THR A 106 10.27 4.60 3.83
CA THR A 106 11.41 3.67 3.75
C THR A 106 11.06 2.19 3.55
N TYR A 107 9.77 1.86 3.44
CA TYR A 107 9.33 0.51 3.09
C TYR A 107 9.56 0.20 1.60
N PRO A 108 9.80 -1.07 1.25
CA PRO A 108 9.93 -1.48 -0.14
C PRO A 108 8.62 -1.25 -0.91
N LEU A 109 8.74 -1.02 -2.21
CA LEU A 109 7.57 -0.93 -3.10
C LEU A 109 7.01 -2.30 -3.49
N VAL A 110 7.80 -3.37 -3.33
CA VAL A 110 7.41 -4.74 -3.69
C VAL A 110 8.01 -5.72 -2.68
N VAL A 111 7.22 -6.70 -2.24
CA VAL A 111 7.70 -7.79 -1.38
C VAL A 111 7.15 -9.14 -1.87
N PRO A 112 7.97 -10.20 -1.84
CA PRO A 112 7.47 -11.56 -2.00
C PRO A 112 6.73 -11.99 -0.73
N MET A 113 5.61 -12.69 -0.90
CA MET A 113 4.79 -13.19 0.20
C MET A 113 4.06 -14.46 -0.18
N TYR A 114 3.27 -14.96 0.75
CA TYR A 114 2.37 -16.08 0.55
C TYR A 114 1.13 -15.90 1.41
N SER A 115 0.02 -16.48 0.97
CA SER A 115 -1.23 -16.49 1.73
C SER A 115 -1.64 -17.91 2.10
N LEU A 116 -2.23 -18.04 3.28
CA LEU A 116 -2.95 -19.21 3.74
C LEU A 116 -4.45 -19.00 3.50
N ASN A 117 -5.15 -20.07 3.18
CA ASN A 117 -6.62 -20.05 3.10
C ASN A 117 -7.25 -20.10 4.50
N THR A 118 -8.59 -20.11 4.58
CA THR A 118 -9.33 -20.20 5.85
C THR A 118 -9.12 -21.51 6.61
N ALA A 119 -8.64 -22.56 5.93
CA ALA A 119 -8.21 -23.82 6.53
C ALA A 119 -6.74 -23.80 6.99
N CYS A 120 -6.08 -22.64 6.94
CA CYS A 120 -4.69 -22.44 7.37
C CYS A 120 -3.66 -23.26 6.57
N VAL A 121 -3.99 -23.58 5.32
CA VAL A 121 -3.09 -24.25 4.37
C VAL A 121 -2.57 -23.23 3.37
N LEU A 122 -1.31 -23.41 2.94
CA LEU A 122 -0.71 -22.58 1.90
C LEU A 122 -1.60 -22.57 0.65
N CYS A 123 -2.06 -21.38 0.28
CA CYS A 123 -2.84 -21.17 -0.93
C CYS A 123 -1.92 -20.94 -2.12
N GLN A 124 -1.09 -19.88 -2.06
CA GLN A 124 -0.17 -19.55 -3.15
C GLN A 124 0.92 -18.57 -2.68
N GLN A 125 2.11 -18.70 -3.25
CA GLN A 125 3.16 -17.67 -3.22
C GLN A 125 2.85 -16.58 -4.27
N HIS A 126 3.11 -15.33 -3.95
CA HIS A 126 2.79 -14.17 -4.80
C HIS A 126 3.54 -12.92 -4.30
N PHE A 127 3.34 -11.78 -4.96
CA PHE A 127 3.91 -10.49 -4.58
C PHE A 127 2.81 -9.51 -4.17
N ALA A 128 3.15 -8.63 -3.23
CA ALA A 128 2.42 -7.40 -3.00
C ALA A 128 3.25 -6.21 -3.49
N ARG A 129 2.62 -5.31 -4.26
CA ARG A 129 3.23 -4.10 -4.81
C ARG A 129 2.44 -2.88 -4.41
N TRP A 130 3.15 -1.86 -3.95
CA TRP A 130 2.64 -0.51 -3.75
C TRP A 130 3.04 0.38 -4.92
N ILE A 131 2.07 1.06 -5.54
CA ILE A 131 2.28 2.09 -6.55
C ILE A 131 1.84 3.42 -5.95
N PRO A 132 2.77 4.36 -5.71
CA PRO A 132 2.45 5.69 -5.20
C PRO A 132 1.50 6.46 -6.11
N ALA A 133 0.77 7.42 -5.56
CA ALA A 133 -0.01 8.34 -6.38
C ALA A 133 0.92 9.19 -7.27
N PRO A 134 0.62 9.35 -8.57
CA PRO A 134 1.44 10.13 -9.50
C PRO A 134 1.38 11.64 -9.21
N THR A 135 0.34 12.10 -8.53
CA THR A 135 0.12 13.50 -8.15
C THR A 135 -0.36 13.61 -6.71
N ALA A 136 -0.16 14.78 -6.11
CA ALA A 136 -0.70 15.08 -4.79
C ALA A 136 -2.24 14.96 -4.78
N GLY A 137 -2.79 14.28 -3.78
CA GLY A 137 -4.22 13.99 -3.69
C GLY A 137 -4.71 12.87 -4.64
N GLY A 138 -3.81 12.24 -5.40
CA GLY A 138 -4.16 11.21 -6.36
C GLY A 138 -4.52 9.85 -5.74
N GLN A 139 -4.49 8.81 -6.58
CA GLN A 139 -4.79 7.44 -6.19
C GLN A 139 -3.51 6.60 -6.09
N ALA A 140 -3.22 6.04 -4.92
CA ALA A 140 -2.24 4.96 -4.78
C ALA A 140 -2.88 3.62 -5.17
N ARG A 141 -2.04 2.64 -5.50
CA ARG A 141 -2.49 1.27 -5.80
C ARG A 141 -1.75 0.25 -4.96
N LEU A 142 -2.50 -0.65 -4.34
CA LEU A 142 -1.98 -1.86 -3.72
C LEU A 142 -2.37 -3.05 -4.61
N ILE A 143 -1.39 -3.80 -5.09
CA ILE A 143 -1.60 -4.88 -6.06
C ILE A 143 -1.02 -6.19 -5.53
N PHE A 144 -1.86 -7.21 -5.39
CA PHE A 144 -1.46 -8.59 -5.16
C PHE A 144 -1.47 -9.34 -6.48
N HIS A 145 -0.34 -9.92 -6.87
CA HIS A 145 -0.14 -10.56 -8.18
C HIS A 145 0.89 -11.68 -8.11
N LEU A 146 0.86 -12.58 -9.09
CA LEU A 146 1.84 -13.66 -9.27
C LEU A 146 3.24 -13.14 -9.55
#